data_AF-A0A1C6F326-F1
#
_entry.id   AF-A0A1C6F326-F1
#
_cell.length_a   1.000
_cell.length_b   1.000
_cell.length_c   1.000
_cell.angle_alpha   90.00
_cell.angle_beta   90.00
_cell.angle_gamma   90.00
#
_symmetry.space_group_name_H-M   'P 1'
#
loop_
_entity.id
_entity.type
_entity.pdbx_description
1 polymer ?
#
loop_
_entity_poly.entity_id
_entity_poly.type
_entity_poly.pdbx_seq_one_letter_code
_entity_poly.pdbx_strand_id
1 'polypeptide(L)' 'MDWAQKGSATGYEIQYATNSKFTSAKKVTITNNKTDKTTVSKLSGKKKYYVRVRSYTTVKGTKYYGAWSSTKTVTTKK' A
#
# COMPACT_ATOMS: atom_id res chain seq x y z
N MET A 1 9.11 1.41 -3.49
CA MET A 1 8.62 2.00 -2.23
C MET A 1 9.39 1.28 -1.15
N ASP A 2 10.52 1.84 -0.69
CA ASP A 2 11.20 1.33 0.50
C ASP A 2 10.47 1.85 1.72
N TRP A 3 10.00 0.96 2.57
CA TRP A 3 9.40 1.28 3.86
C TRP A 3 10.09 0.39 4.90
N ALA A 4 10.56 1.00 6.00
CA ALA A 4 11.39 0.31 6.98
C ALA A 4 10.62 -0.84 7.66
N GLN A 5 11.24 -2.01 7.70
CA GLN A 5 10.64 -3.24 8.21
C GLN A 5 10.49 -3.18 9.74
N LYS A 6 9.26 -3.03 10.25
CA LYS A 6 8.97 -3.30 11.66
C LYS A 6 8.83 -4.81 11.81
N GLY A 7 9.80 -5.48 12.42
CA GLY A 7 9.86 -6.95 12.57
C GLY A 7 8.63 -7.62 13.20
N SER A 8 7.69 -6.85 13.77
CA SER A 8 6.43 -7.33 14.37
C SER A 8 5.18 -7.13 13.50
N ALA A 9 5.29 -6.57 12.30
CA ALA A 9 4.13 -6.42 11.43
C ALA A 9 3.78 -7.79 10.80
N THR A 10 2.49 -8.11 10.78
CA THR A 10 1.98 -9.30 10.08
C THR A 10 2.00 -9.08 8.57
N GLY A 11 1.81 -7.85 8.12
CA GLY A 11 1.84 -7.53 6.71
C GLY A 11 1.62 -6.04 6.43
N TYR A 12 1.33 -5.73 5.17
CA TYR A 12 1.18 -4.36 4.68
C TYR A 12 -0.09 -4.23 3.85
N GLU A 13 -0.78 -3.11 4.00
CA GLU A 13 -1.89 -2.76 3.15
C GLU A 13 -1.51 -1.56 2.30
N ILE A 14 -1.55 -1.74 0.99
CA ILE A 14 -1.24 -0.71 0.01
C ILE A 14 -2.53 -0.24 -0.59
N GLN A 15 -2.74 1.06 -0.54
CA GLN A 15 -3.90 1.70 -1.11
C GLN A 15 -3.48 2.64 -2.22
N TYR A 16 -4.19 2.56 -3.34
CA TYR A 16 -3.91 3.40 -4.50
C TYR A 16 -5.18 3.91 -5.18
N ALA A 17 -5.13 5.16 -5.63
CA ALA A 17 -6.23 5.83 -6.31
C ALA A 17 -5.72 6.83 -7.35
N THR A 18 -6.59 7.23 -8.28
CA THR A 18 -6.32 8.34 -9.22
C THR A 18 -6.58 9.72 -8.61
N ASN A 19 -7.10 9.77 -7.37
CA ASN A 19 -7.37 11.00 -6.64
C ASN A 19 -6.64 11.00 -5.28
N SER A 20 -6.24 12.19 -4.82
CA SER A 20 -5.51 12.37 -3.55
C SER A 20 -6.37 12.09 -2.31
N LYS A 21 -7.70 12.10 -2.46
CA LYS A 21 -8.67 11.84 -1.38
C LYS A 21 -8.93 10.36 -1.15
N PHE A 22 -8.38 9.48 -1.99
CA PHE A 22 -8.57 8.02 -1.95
C PHE A 22 -10.05 7.56 -1.94
N THR A 23 -10.97 8.33 -2.53
CA THR A 23 -12.43 8.06 -2.46
C THR A 23 -12.87 6.80 -3.21
N SER A 24 -12.12 6.38 -4.23
CA SER A 24 -12.36 5.13 -4.98
C SER A 24 -11.08 4.30 -5.05
N ALA A 25 -10.37 4.25 -3.93
CA ALA A 25 -9.07 3.62 -3.87
C ALA A 25 -9.17 2.10 -3.85
N LYS A 26 -8.37 1.46 -4.69
CA LYS A 26 -8.12 0.03 -4.63
C LYS A 26 -7.13 -0.27 -3.52
N LYS A 27 -7.29 -1.44 -2.88
CA LYS A 27 -6.44 -1.91 -1.79
C LYS A 27 -5.81 -3.24 -2.17
N VAL A 28 -4.55 -3.40 -1.81
CA VAL A 28 -3.77 -4.64 -1.95
C VAL A 28 -3.27 -4.99 -0.56
N THR A 29 -3.62 -6.20 -0.10
CA THR A 29 -3.16 -6.70 1.20
C THR A 29 -2.01 -7.65 0.95
N ILE A 30 -0.86 -7.34 1.54
CA ILE A 30 0.32 -8.20 1.60
C ILE A 30 0.28 -8.89 2.96
N THR A 31 0.15 -10.21 2.98
CA THR A 31 0.20 -11.05 4.20
C THR A 31 1.60 -11.54 4.53
N ASN A 32 2.56 -11.34 3.62
CA ASN A 32 3.94 -11.73 3.81
C ASN A 32 4.77 -10.51 4.26
N ASN A 33 5.20 -10.52 5.51
CA ASN A 33 6.01 -9.44 6.08
C ASN A 33 7.45 -9.37 5.50
N LYS A 34 7.90 -10.42 4.79
CA LYS A 34 9.19 -10.46 4.07
C LYS A 34 9.13 -9.79 2.70
N THR A 35 7.93 -9.51 2.17
CA THR A 35 7.78 -8.86 0.87
C THR A 35 8.04 -7.35 1.00
N ASP A 36 9.23 -6.93 0.59
CA ASP A 36 9.69 -5.54 0.52
C ASP A 36 9.13 -4.81 -0.72
N LYS A 37 8.75 -5.55 -1.76
CA LYS A 37 8.27 -5.00 -3.05
C LYS A 37 6.98 -5.69 -3.49
N THR A 38 6.00 -4.89 -3.90
CA THR A 38 4.86 -5.38 -4.66
C THR A 38 4.70 -4.58 -5.95
N THR A 39 4.25 -5.27 -6.99
CA THR A 39 3.92 -4.66 -8.28
C THR A 39 2.41 -4.59 -8.39
N VAL A 40 1.87 -3.37 -8.38
CA VAL A 40 0.46 -3.15 -8.71
C VAL A 40 0.34 -3.14 -10.24
N SER A 41 -0.08 -4.27 -10.80
CA SER A 41 -0.36 -4.40 -12.24
C SER A 41 -1.79 -3.95 -12.57
N LYS A 42 -2.08 -3.74 -13.86
CA LYS A 42 -3.40 -3.30 -14.39
C LYS A 42 -3.78 -1.85 -14.05
N LEU A 43 -2.78 -0.97 -13.89
CA LEU A 43 -3.01 0.47 -13.85
C LEU A 43 -3.13 1.01 -15.28
N SER A 44 -4.13 1.85 -15.55
CA SER A 44 -4.21 2.55 -16.83
C SER A 44 -2.97 3.43 -17.02
N GLY A 45 -2.33 3.34 -18.19
CA GLY A 45 -1.20 4.20 -18.59
C GLY A 45 -1.57 5.68 -18.63
N LYS A 46 -0.57 6.57 -18.57
CA LYS A 46 -0.71 8.04 -18.62
C LYS A 46 -1.59 8.66 -17.53
N LYS A 47 -1.75 8.00 -16.38
CA LYS A 47 -2.51 8.55 -15.24
C LYS A 47 -1.61 8.72 -14.03
N LYS A 48 -1.88 9.78 -13.26
CA LYS A 48 -1.27 10.00 -11.95
C LYS A 48 -2.02 9.14 -10.93
N TYR A 49 -1.28 8.29 -10.23
CA TYR A 49 -1.77 7.51 -9.11
C TYR A 49 -1.15 8.00 -7.82
N TYR A 50 -1.96 8.07 -6.78
CA TYR A 50 -1.56 8.32 -5.41
C TYR A 50 -1.52 6.96 -4.72
N VAL A 51 -0.41 6.65 -4.08
CA VAL A 51 -0.15 5.37 -3.42
C VAL A 51 0.32 5.63 -2.01
N ARG A 52 -0.29 4.96 -1.04
CA ARG A 52 0.14 4.96 0.37
C ARG A 52 0.17 3.53 0.88
N VAL A 53 1.07 3.25 1.81
CA VAL A 53 1.21 1.94 2.45
C VAL A 53 1.03 2.10 3.96
N ARG A 54 0.35 1.16 4.60
CA ARG A 54 0.31 1.05 6.07
C ARG A 54 0.70 -0.34 6.50
N SER A 55 1.40 -0.45 7.62
CA SER A 55 1.60 -1.75 8.25
C SER A 55 0.31 -2.18 8.95
N TYR A 56 0.08 -3.49 9.00
CA TYR A 56 -0.95 -4.06 9.87
C TYR A 56 -0.40 -5.27 10.62
N THR A 57 -0.92 -5.47 11.80
CA THR A 57 -0.58 -6.59 12.67
C THR A 57 -1.87 -7.33 13.02
N THR A 58 -1.88 -8.64 12.85
CA THR A 58 -2.99 -9.48 13.24
C THR A 58 -2.65 -10.12 14.57
N VAL A 59 -3.39 -9.77 15.62
CA VAL A 59 -3.24 -10.35 16.97
C VAL A 59 -4.51 -11.15 17.25
N LYS A 60 -4.38 -12.46 17.45
CA LYS A 60 -5.50 -13.37 17.73
C LYS A 60 -6.69 -13.21 16.74
N GLY A 61 -6.40 -13.09 15.45
CA GLY A 61 -7.42 -12.93 14.40
C GLY A 61 -7.94 -11.49 14.20
N THR A 62 -7.60 -10.55 15.08
CA THR A 62 -7.98 -9.13 14.95
C THR A 62 -6.88 -8.35 14.24
N LYS A 63 -7.23 -7.61 13.17
CA LYS A 63 -6.30 -6.77 12.42
C LYS A 63 -6.21 -5.36 13.03
N TYR A 64 -5.00 -4.98 13.41
CA TYR A 64 -4.64 -3.65 13.87
C TYR A 64 -3.87 -2.93 12.77
N TYR A 65 -4.35 -1.76 12.37
CA TYR A 65 -3.73 -0.98 11.33
C TYR A 65 -2.93 0.17 11.93
N GLY A 66 -1.70 0.33 11.46
CA GLY A 66 -0.86 1.48 11.79
C GLY A 66 -1.26 2.73 11.01
N ALA A 67 -0.52 3.80 11.26
CA ALA A 67 -0.60 5.03 10.48
C ALA A 67 -0.24 4.76 9.00
N TRP A 68 -0.87 5.53 8.11
CA TRP A 68 -0.49 5.54 6.70
C TRP A 68 0.88 6.18 6.51
N SER A 69 1.66 5.63 5.59
CA SER A 69 2.89 6.25 5.09
C SER A 69 2.58 7.58 4.40
N SER A 70 3.65 8.33 4.14
CA SER A 70 3.58 9.41 3.16
C SER A 70 3.01 8.91 1.84
N THR A 71 2.12 9.72 1.26
CA THR A 71 1.53 9.42 -0.04
C THR A 71 2.58 9.67 -1.10
N LYS A 72 2.95 8.65 -1.88
CA LYS A 72 3.74 8.85 -3.10
C LYS A 72 2.84 8.95 -4.30
N THR A 73 3.25 9.78 -5.25
CA THR A 73 2.61 9.88 -6.55
C THR A 73 3.42 9.13 -7.57
N VAL A 74 2.77 8.24 -8.32
CA VAL A 74 3.37 7.48 -9.41
C VAL A 74 2.61 7.80 -10.69
N THR A 75 3.31 8.31 -11.69
CA THR A 75 2.74 8.49 -13.04
C THR A 75 3.13 7.28 -13.87
N THR A 76 2.12 6.55 -14.35
CA THR A 76 2.37 5.41 -15.24
C THR A 76 2.91 5.91 -16.57
N LYS A 77 4.11 5.43 -16.96
CA LYS A 77 4.71 5.73 -18.26
C LYS A 77 3.89 5.05 -19.38
N LYS A 78 4.07 5.58 -20.59
CA LYS A 78 3.37 5.17 -21.80
C LYS A 78 3.69 3.73 -22.18
#